data_AF-A0A976JK20-F1
#
_entry.id   AF-A0A976JK20-F1
#
_cell.length_a   1.000
_cell.length_b   1.000
_cell.length_c   1.000
_cell.angle_alpha   90.00
_cell.angle_beta   90.00
_cell.angle_gamma   90.00
#
_symmetry.space_group_name_H-M   'P 1'
#
loop_
_entity.id
_entity.type
_entity.pdbx_description
1 polymer ?
#
loop_
_entity_poly.entity_id
_entity_poly.type
_entity_poly.pdbx_seq_one_letter_code
_entity_poly.pdbx_strand_id
1 'polypeptide(L)'
;MKKTIAAIALLASTLSFAGSTNVIWVRGGSAAEVEQKMFDQVQDIQGKHRIMINGSECVRPKVYAASAPAKHYRANRFGELEAYWSATIKVSCQNND
;
A
#
# COMPACT_ATOMS: atom_id res chain seq x y z
N MET A 1 -3.44 22.11 -53.57
CA MET A 1 -3.26 20.91 -52.72
C MET A 1 -3.67 21.28 -51.29
N LYS A 2 -4.87 20.90 -50.85
CA LYS A 2 -5.37 21.16 -49.48
C LYS A 2 -4.90 20.02 -48.58
N LYS A 3 -4.04 20.32 -47.59
CA LYS A 3 -3.61 19.36 -46.57
C LYS A 3 -4.66 19.31 -45.47
N THR A 4 -5.56 18.34 -45.51
CA THR A 4 -6.43 18.01 -44.38
C THR A 4 -5.64 17.17 -43.39
N ILE A 5 -5.28 17.79 -42.27
CA ILE A 5 -4.76 17.12 -41.07
C ILE A 5 -5.95 16.48 -40.37
N ALA A 6 -6.09 15.16 -40.50
CA ALA A 6 -7.02 14.38 -39.67
C ALA A 6 -6.23 13.83 -38.49
N ALA A 7 -6.19 14.60 -37.39
CA ALA A 7 -5.75 14.12 -36.09
C ALA A 7 -6.82 13.16 -35.57
N ILE A 8 -6.64 11.86 -35.81
CA ILE A 8 -7.45 10.83 -35.18
C ILE A 8 -6.92 10.66 -33.76
N ALA A 9 -7.56 11.37 -32.84
CA ALA A 9 -7.53 11.09 -31.42
C ALA A 9 -8.09 9.68 -31.19
N LEU A 10 -7.23 8.65 -31.20
CA LEU A 10 -7.62 7.34 -30.70
C LEU A 10 -7.37 7.30 -29.19
N LEU A 11 -8.45 7.63 -28.51
CA LEU A 11 -8.82 7.41 -27.12
C LEU A 11 -7.76 6.78 -26.21
N ALA A 12 -7.43 7.57 -25.19
CA ALA A 12 -6.98 7.13 -23.88
C ALA A 12 -7.84 5.98 -23.34
N SER A 13 -7.34 4.75 -23.46
CA SER A 13 -7.66 3.68 -22.53
C SER A 13 -6.58 3.62 -21.45
N THR A 14 -6.30 4.76 -20.80
CA THR A 14 -5.84 4.73 -19.42
C THR A 14 -7.00 4.19 -18.60
N LEU A 15 -7.14 2.86 -18.58
CA LEU A 15 -7.89 2.13 -17.57
C LEU A 15 -7.34 2.62 -16.25
N SER A 16 -8.07 3.57 -15.67
CA SER A 16 -7.85 4.00 -14.31
C SER A 16 -8.24 2.80 -13.47
N PHE A 17 -7.27 1.92 -13.22
CA PHE A 17 -7.34 1.01 -12.09
C PHE A 17 -7.29 1.91 -10.84
N ALA A 18 -8.42 2.52 -10.52
CA ALA A 18 -8.70 3.12 -9.23
C ALA A 18 -8.87 2.01 -8.20
N GLY A 19 -7.92 1.06 -8.16
CA GLY A 19 -7.79 0.15 -7.04
C GLY A 19 -7.43 1.01 -5.85
N SER A 20 -8.28 0.99 -4.82
CA SER A 20 -7.97 1.67 -3.56
C SER A 20 -6.60 1.18 -3.09
N THR A 21 -5.62 2.09 -3.06
CA THR A 21 -4.29 1.79 -2.51
C THR A 21 -4.42 1.79 -1.00
N ASN A 22 -4.45 0.60 -0.41
CA ASN A 22 -4.54 0.43 1.03
C ASN A 22 -3.13 0.23 1.59
N VAL A 23 -2.84 0.90 2.70
CA VAL A 23 -1.54 0.85 3.36
C VAL A 23 -1.69 0.28 4.76
N ILE A 24 -0.98 -0.81 5.02
CA ILE A 24 -0.87 -1.42 6.35
C ILE A 24 0.50 -1.04 6.92
N TRP A 25 0.49 -0.55 8.17
CA TRP A 25 1.70 -0.15 8.89
C TRP A 25 2.14 -1.24 9.86
N VAL A 26 3.39 -1.65 9.76
CA VAL A 26 4.03 -2.58 10.69
C VAL A 26 5.04 -1.80 11.52
N ARG A 27 5.02 -1.95 12.85
CA ARG A 27 5.93 -1.26 13.77
C ARG A 27 6.62 -2.24 14.71
N GLY A 28 7.83 -1.90 15.14
CA GLY A 28 8.64 -2.71 16.05
C GLY A 28 9.80 -1.93 16.66
N GLY A 29 10.52 -2.59 17.57
CA GLY A 29 11.68 -2.04 18.28
C GLY A 29 12.98 -2.13 17.47
N SER A 30 13.05 -3.00 16.47
CA SER A 30 14.24 -3.17 15.62
C SER A 30 13.90 -3.39 14.14
N ALA A 31 14.88 -3.21 13.25
CA ALA A 31 14.73 -3.45 11.82
C ALA A 31 14.36 -4.92 11.52
N ALA A 32 15.07 -5.87 12.15
CA ALA A 32 14.84 -7.31 11.95
C ALA A 32 13.46 -7.76 12.43
N GLU A 33 12.99 -7.23 13.57
CA GLU A 33 11.64 -7.50 14.06
C GLU A 33 10.56 -7.00 13.09
N VAL A 34 10.74 -5.78 12.55
CA VAL A 34 9.81 -5.21 11.57
C VAL A 34 9.83 -5.97 10.26
N GLU A 35 11.00 -6.41 9.82
CA GLU A 35 11.16 -7.23 8.61
C GLU A 35 10.42 -8.56 8.74
N GLN A 36 10.63 -9.28 9.86
CA GLN A 36 9.93 -10.52 10.12
C GLN A 36 8.41 -10.33 10.17
N LYS A 37 7.93 -9.36 10.97
CA LYS A 37 6.50 -9.03 11.06
C LYS A 37 5.90 -8.65 9.71
N MET A 38 6.66 -7.94 8.88
CA MET A 38 6.23 -7.56 7.53
C MET A 38 6.04 -8.82 6.67
N PHE A 39 7.00 -9.75 6.66
CA PHE A 39 6.86 -10.99 5.90
C PHE A 39 5.70 -11.86 6.39
N ASP A 40 5.54 -12.01 7.70
CA ASP A 40 4.42 -12.74 8.30
C ASP A 40 3.08 -12.11 7.88
N GLN A 41 2.99 -10.78 7.91
CA GLN A 41 1.78 -10.06 7.52
C GLN A 41 1.48 -10.20 6.01
N VAL A 42 2.51 -10.22 5.16
CA VAL A 42 2.33 -10.46 3.71
C VAL A 42 1.76 -11.85 3.45
N GLN A 43 2.29 -12.89 4.11
CA GLN A 43 1.79 -14.26 3.97
C GLN A 43 0.34 -14.37 4.47
N ASP A 44 0.03 -13.75 5.62
CA ASP A 44 -1.31 -13.70 6.18
C ASP A 44 -2.32 -13.03 5.23
N ILE A 45 -1.94 -11.91 4.60
CA ILE A 45 -2.81 -11.20 3.64
C ILE A 45 -3.05 -12.07 2.40
N GLN A 46 -2.01 -12.70 1.85
CA GLN A 46 -2.11 -13.51 0.64
C GLN A 46 -3.00 -14.75 0.82
N GLY A 47 -3.09 -15.29 2.04
CA GLY A 47 -3.97 -16.42 2.36
C GLY A 47 -5.43 -16.05 2.61
N LYS A 48 -5.77 -14.76 2.68
CA LYS A 48 -7.12 -14.31 3.08
C LYS A 48 -7.99 -13.92 1.89
N HIS A 49 -9.25 -14.31 1.96
CA HIS A 49 -10.28 -13.85 1.02
C HIS A 49 -10.83 -12.46 1.35
N ARG A 50 -10.74 -12.05 2.62
CA ARG A 50 -11.27 -10.78 3.13
C ARG A 50 -10.42 -10.29 4.32
N ILE A 51 -10.10 -9.01 4.35
CA ILE A 51 -9.44 -8.35 5.49
C ILE A 51 -10.07 -6.97 5.75
N MET A 52 -9.97 -6.47 6.98
CA MET A 52 -10.32 -5.10 7.30
C MET A 52 -9.05 -4.24 7.26
N ILE A 53 -9.05 -3.17 6.47
CA ILE A 53 -7.94 -2.21 6.42
C ILE A 53 -8.50 -0.82 6.70
N ASN A 54 -7.99 -0.15 7.73
CA ASN A 54 -8.40 1.22 8.11
C ASN A 54 -9.92 1.40 8.26
N GLY A 55 -10.62 0.38 8.77
CA GLY A 55 -12.08 0.40 8.95
C GLY A 55 -12.89 0.04 7.70
N SER A 56 -12.25 -0.15 6.55
CA SER A 56 -12.90 -0.58 5.30
C SER A 56 -12.68 -2.06 5.04
N GLU A 57 -13.71 -2.73 4.55
CA GLU A 57 -13.60 -4.12 4.09
C GLU A 57 -12.83 -4.18 2.77
N CYS A 58 -11.82 -5.05 2.72
CA CYS A 58 -11.01 -5.34 1.55
C CYS A 58 -11.25 -6.79 1.11
N VAL A 59 -11.89 -6.95 -0.04
CA VAL A 59 -12.16 -8.26 -0.65
C VAL A 59 -11.04 -8.63 -1.62
N ARG A 60 -10.63 -9.91 -1.56
CA ARG A 60 -9.52 -10.48 -2.36
C ARG A 60 -8.27 -9.61 -2.32
N PRO A 61 -7.72 -9.34 -1.13
CA PRO A 61 -6.56 -8.48 -0.99
C PRO A 61 -5.37 -9.04 -1.79
N LYS A 62 -4.64 -8.16 -2.46
CA LYS A 62 -3.37 -8.50 -3.13
C LYS A 62 -2.27 -7.55 -2.70
N VAL A 63 -1.22 -8.12 -2.11
CA VAL A 63 0.01 -7.37 -1.84
C VAL A 63 0.74 -7.13 -3.17
N TYR A 64 1.08 -5.88 -3.46
CA TYR A 64 1.83 -5.53 -4.68
C TYR A 64 3.15 -4.79 -4.39
N ALA A 65 3.35 -4.31 -3.16
CA ALA A 65 4.63 -3.76 -2.73
C ALA A 65 4.74 -3.78 -1.20
N ALA A 66 5.97 -3.81 -0.70
CA ALA A 66 6.29 -3.54 0.71
C ALA A 66 7.55 -2.67 0.77
N SER A 67 7.63 -1.76 1.74
CA SER A 67 8.82 -0.94 1.95
C SER A 67 9.83 -1.66 2.83
N ALA A 68 11.13 -1.42 2.61
CA ALA A 68 12.14 -1.83 3.57
C ALA A 68 11.87 -1.22 4.96
N PRO A 69 12.25 -1.89 6.06
CA PRO A 69 12.19 -1.32 7.40
C PRO A 69 12.99 -0.02 7.49
N ALA A 70 12.38 1.03 7.99
CA ALA A 70 13.02 2.32 8.20
C ALA A 70 12.92 2.75 9.67
N LYS A 71 13.93 3.48 10.13
CA LYS A 71 13.94 4.11 11.45
C LYS A 71 13.21 5.44 11.38
N HIS A 72 12.27 5.65 12.29
CA HIS A 72 11.49 6.87 12.45
C HIS A 72 11.63 7.40 13.88
N TYR A 73 11.20 8.64 14.07
CA TYR A 73 11.14 9.29 15.37
C TYR A 73 9.76 9.88 15.57
N ARG A 74 9.23 9.80 16.78
CA ARG A 74 8.01 10.50 17.20
C ARG A 74 8.26 11.24 18.50
N ALA A 75 7.60 12.38 18.68
CA ALA A 75 7.56 13.02 19.98
C ALA A 75 6.66 12.21 20.93
N ASN A 76 7.15 11.94 22.13
CA ASN A 76 6.33 11.40 23.21
C ASN A 76 5.52 12.51 23.90
N ARG A 77 4.73 12.15 24.92
CA ARG A 77 3.90 13.12 25.66
C ARG A 77 4.69 14.22 26.39
N PHE A 78 6.00 14.02 26.56
CA PHE A 78 6.91 14.95 27.22
C PHE A 78 7.74 15.78 26.23
N GLY A 79 7.55 15.59 24.92
CA GLY A 79 8.30 16.28 23.87
C GLY A 79 9.64 15.64 23.51
N GLU A 80 9.96 14.46 24.05
CA GLU A 80 11.21 13.75 23.75
C GLU A 80 11.05 12.90 22.49
N LEU A 81 12.12 12.75 21.71
CA LEU A 81 12.11 11.92 20.51
C LEU A 81 12.32 10.44 20.85
N GLU A 82 11.29 9.64 20.61
CA GLU A 82 11.36 8.18 20.67
C GLU A 82 11.62 7.60 19.28
N ALA A 83 12.68 6.82 19.16
CA ALA A 83 12.96 6.05 17.96
C ALA A 83 12.04 4.82 17.86
N TYR A 84 11.56 4.52 16.66
CA TYR A 84 10.86 3.29 16.36
C TYR A 84 11.16 2.84 14.93
N TRP A 85 10.99 1.55 14.65
CA TRP A 85 11.13 1.02 13.31
C TRP A 85 9.75 0.78 12.70
N SER A 86 9.60 1.03 11.40
CA SER A 86 8.37 0.69 10.69
C SER A 86 8.59 0.32 9.22
N ALA A 87 7.63 -0.43 8.69
CA ALA A 87 7.50 -0.75 7.28
C ALA A 87 6.03 -0.57 6.86
N THR A 88 5.82 -0.39 5.56
CA THR A 88 4.50 -0.25 4.94
C THR A 88 4.28 -1.39 3.97
N ILE A 89 3.07 -1.96 3.97
CA ILE A 89 2.64 -2.96 3.01
C ILE A 89 1.53 -2.32 2.18
N LYS A 90 1.70 -2.29 0.86
CA LYS A 90 0.71 -1.78 -0.08
C LYS A 90 -0.14 -2.91 -0.61
N VAL A 91 -1.44 -2.79 -0.39
CA VAL A 91 -2.46 -3.79 -0.72
C VAL A 91 -3.45 -3.17 -1.68
N SER A 92 -3.75 -3.86 -2.77
CA SER A 92 -4.90 -3.55 -3.60
C SER A 92 -6.08 -4.41 -3.18
N CYS A 93 -7.25 -3.79 -3.15
CA CYS A 93 -8.51 -4.46 -2.89
C CYS A 93 -9.31 -4.50 -4.18
N GLN A 94 -10.00 -5.61 -4.43
CA GLN A 94 -11.06 -5.61 -5.41
C GLN A 94 -12.26 -4.97 -4.72
N ASN A 95 -12.35 -3.65 -4.77
CA ASN A 95 -13.59 -2.98 -4.38
C ASN A 95 -14.66 -3.44 -5.37
N ASN A 96 -15.82 -3.83 -4.86
CA ASN A 96 -17.00 -4.07 -5.69
C ASN A 96 -17.40 -2.72 -6.31
N ASP A 97 -16.87 -2.40 -7.49
CA ASP A 97 -17.52 -1.47 -8.42
C ASP A 97 -18.77 -2.14 -9.01
#